data_AF-A0A4R0BFX3-F1
#
_entry.id   AF-A0A4R0BFX3-F1
#
_cell.length_a   1.000
_cell.length_b   1.000
_cell.length_c   1.000
_cell.angle_alpha   90.00
_cell.angle_beta   90.00
_cell.angle_gamma   90.00
#
_symmetry.space_group_name_H-M   'P 1'
#
loop_
_entity.id
_entity.type
_entity.pdbx_description
1 polymer ?
#
loop_
_entity_poly.entity_id
_entity_poly.type
_entity_poly.pdbx_seq_one_letter_code
_entity_poly.pdbx_strand_id
1 'polypeptide(L)'
;MARYYFDLHNGEGPTRDEHGTELRSREDIPKEVTRILLDVARDELPAGDRMTIAVTVRDESGDPVTVASLVFSNEWLDVLR
;
A
#
# COMPACT_ATOMS: atom_id res chain seq x y z
N MET A 1 19.99 -5.32 9.69
CA MET A 1 18.53 -5.42 9.89
C MET A 1 18.06 -4.09 10.44
N ALA A 2 16.90 -3.62 9.97
CA ALA A 2 16.27 -2.38 10.42
C ALA A 2 14.75 -2.58 10.42
N ARG A 3 14.05 -1.95 11.36
CA ARG A 3 12.59 -1.98 11.42
C ARG A 3 12.00 -0.85 10.58
N TYR A 4 11.00 -1.20 9.79
CA TYR A 4 10.24 -0.25 8.97
C TYR A 4 8.76 -0.38 9.27
N TYR A 5 8.03 0.73 9.20
CA TYR A 5 6.60 0.80 9.48
C TYR A 5 5.85 1.09 8.18
N PHE A 6 4.78 0.36 7.91
CA PHE A 6 4.05 0.40 6.63
C PHE A 6 2.64 0.97 6.83
N ASP A 7 2.53 2.30 6.80
CA ASP A 7 1.26 2.99 7.02
C ASP A 7 0.39 2.90 5.75
N LEU A 8 -0.84 2.40 5.89
CA LEU A 8 -1.79 2.16 4.80
C LEU A 8 -2.75 3.34 4.61
N HIS A 9 -3.06 3.65 3.36
CA HIS A 9 -4.04 4.65 2.94
C HIS A 9 -4.93 4.06 1.83
N ASN A 10 -6.20 3.76 2.14
CA ASN A 10 -7.14 3.07 1.26
C ASN A 10 -8.50 3.79 1.12
N GLY A 11 -8.60 5.04 1.57
CA GLY A 11 -9.83 5.83 1.51
C GLY A 11 -10.70 5.80 2.78
N GLU A 12 -10.46 4.87 3.72
CA GLU A 12 -11.09 4.88 5.06
C GLU A 12 -10.31 5.71 6.09
N GLY A 13 -9.24 6.35 5.65
CA GLY A 13 -8.29 7.10 6.48
C GLY A 13 -6.94 6.41 6.58
N PRO A 14 -5.92 7.09 7.15
CA PRO A 14 -4.61 6.50 7.36
C PRO A 14 -4.65 5.44 8.48
N THR A 15 -4.30 4.21 8.15
CA THR A 15 -4.03 3.16 9.14
C THR A 15 -2.53 3.11 9.41
N ARG A 16 -2.14 3.52 10.63
CA ARG A 16 -0.73 3.58 11.02
C ARG A 16 -0.25 2.20 11.48
N ASP A 17 0.92 1.79 11.01
CA ASP A 17 1.58 0.59 11.52
C ASP A 17 2.37 0.93 12.79
N GLU A 18 2.00 0.29 13.90
CA GLU A 18 2.65 0.46 15.21
C GLU A 18 3.65 -0.67 15.53
N HIS A 19 3.59 -1.78 14.79
CA HIS A 19 4.43 -2.96 15.07
C HIS A 19 5.72 -2.90 14.26
N GLY A 20 5.61 -2.50 12.99
CA GLY A 20 6.72 -2.51 12.05
C GLY A 20 7.19 -3.93 11.70
N THR A 21 7.98 -4.01 10.63
CA THR A 21 8.59 -5.25 10.14
C THR A 21 10.10 -5.07 10.07
N GLU A 22 10.85 -6.04 10.62
CA GLU A 22 12.30 -6.08 10.47
C GLU A 22 12.69 -6.62 9.09
N LEU A 23 13.42 -5.80 8.33
CA LEU A 23 13.97 -6.17 7.04
C LEU A 23 15.49 -6.35 7.12
N ARG A 24 16.06 -7.14 6.22
CA ARG A 24 17.51 -7.37 6.21
C ARG A 24 18.22 -6.12 5.74
N SER A 25 17.66 -5.45 4.73
CA SER A 25 18.13 -4.17 4.21
C SER A 25 16.98 -3.34 3.60
N ARG A 26 17.27 -2.08 3.24
CA ARG A 26 16.29 -1.17 2.62
C ARG A 26 15.78 -1.70 1.27
N GLU A 27 16.62 -2.45 0.58
CA GLU A 27 16.31 -3.07 -0.72
C GLU A 27 15.19 -4.12 -0.64
N ASP A 28 14.84 -4.60 0.55
CA ASP A 28 13.71 -5.52 0.75
C ASP A 28 12.35 -4.78 0.81
N ILE A 29 12.33 -3.46 1.01
CA ILE A 29 11.09 -2.66 1.15
C ILE A 29 10.15 -2.82 -0.06
N PRO A 30 10.62 -2.75 -1.33
CA PRO A 30 9.74 -2.90 -2.49
C PRO A 30 9.00 -4.24 -2.51
N LYS A 31 9.64 -5.32 -2.04
CA LYS A 31 9.03 -6.64 -1.97
C LYS A 31 7.91 -6.68 -0.93
N GLU A 32 8.19 -6.14 0.26
CA GLU A 32 7.22 -6.13 1.36
C GLU A 32 6.02 -5.23 1.05
N VAL A 33 6.28 -4.02 0.54
CA VAL A 33 5.20 -3.08 0.18
C VAL A 33 4.32 -3.61 -0.95
N THR A 34 4.90 -4.33 -1.92
CA THR A 34 4.13 -4.98 -3.00
C THR A 34 3.21 -6.06 -2.43
N ARG A 35 3.69 -6.86 -1.48
CA ARG A 35 2.86 -7.87 -0.81
C ARG A 35 1.66 -7.24 -0.12
N ILE A 36 1.89 -6.20 0.69
CA ILE A 36 0.84 -5.47 1.41
C ILE A 36 -0.20 -4.90 0.45
N LEU A 37 0.24 -4.22 -0.62
CA LEU A 37 -0.67 -3.64 -1.61
C LEU A 37 -1.57 -4.69 -2.28
N LEU A 38 -1.03 -5.86 -2.60
CA LEU A 38 -1.79 -6.94 -3.24
C LEU A 38 -2.75 -7.63 -2.27
N ASP A 39 -2.37 -7.78 -1.00
CA ASP A 39 -3.23 -8.35 0.04
C ASP A 39 -4.45 -7.44 0.25
N VAL A 40 -4.23 -6.13 0.44
CA VAL A 40 -5.32 -5.14 0.60
C VAL A 40 -6.21 -5.07 -0.65
N ALA A 41 -5.61 -5.00 -1.85
CA ALA A 41 -6.37 -4.97 -3.09
C ALA A 41 -7.27 -6.21 -3.23
N ARG A 42 -6.76 -7.40 -2.89
CA ARG A 42 -7.55 -8.63 -2.96
C ARG A 42 -8.79 -8.58 -2.07
N ASP A 43 -8.67 -8.02 -0.88
CA ASP A 43 -9.75 -7.98 0.11
C ASP A 43 -10.78 -6.89 -0.21
N GLU A 44 -10.36 -5.75 -0.76
CA GLU A 44 -11.22 -4.57 -0.94
C GLU A 44 -11.80 -4.40 -2.36
N LEU A 45 -11.22 -5.05 -3.39
CA LEU A 45 -11.67 -4.91 -4.78
C LEU A 45 -13.06 -5.48 -5.18
N PRO A 46 -13.76 -6.39 -4.45
CA PRO A 46 -14.82 -7.22 -5.05
C PRO A 46 -16.02 -6.54 -5.73
N ALA A 47 -16.22 -5.22 -5.61
CA ALA A 47 -17.38 -4.53 -6.21
C ALA A 47 -17.11 -3.09 -6.74
N GLY A 48 -15.86 -2.61 -6.71
CA GLY A 48 -15.53 -1.22 -7.05
C GLY A 48 -14.99 -1.06 -8.47
N ASP A 49 -15.44 -0.05 -9.21
CA ASP A 49 -14.87 0.31 -10.51
C ASP A 49 -13.54 1.07 -10.40
N ARG A 50 -13.24 1.63 -9.22
CA ARG A 50 -12.00 2.39 -8.98
C ARG A 50 -11.51 2.17 -7.56
N MET A 51 -10.20 2.05 -7.41
CA MET A 51 -9.53 1.93 -6.13
C MET A 51 -8.14 2.55 -6.20
N THR A 52 -7.73 3.20 -5.11
CA THR A 52 -6.35 3.64 -4.90
C THR A 52 -5.93 3.24 -3.49
N ILE A 53 -4.88 2.43 -3.42
CA ILE A 53 -4.25 2.05 -2.17
C ILE A 53 -2.84 2.62 -2.19
N ALA A 54 -2.42 3.30 -1.13
CA ALA A 54 -1.06 3.76 -0.95
C ALA A 54 -0.50 3.28 0.37
N VAL A 55 0.81 3.02 0.40
CA VAL A 55 1.56 2.68 1.61
C VAL A 55 2.72 3.64 1.76
N THR A 56 2.77 4.33 2.88
CA THR A 56 3.92 5.14 3.30
C THR A 56 4.81 4.29 4.19
N VAL A 57 6.08 4.16 3.82
CA VAL A 57 7.06 3.42 4.63
C VAL A 57 7.89 4.40 5.44
N ARG A 58 7.92 4.22 6.77
CA ARG A 58 8.74 5.00 7.70
C ARG A 58 9.85 4.16 8.32
N ASP A 59 10.95 4.79 8.70
CA ASP A 59 11.99 4.17 9.52
C ASP A 59 11.67 4.27 11.03
N GLU A 60 12.61 3.83 11.88
CA GLU A 60 12.50 3.87 13.35
C GLU A 60 12.44 5.28 13.94
N SER A 61 13.00 6.28 13.27
CA SER A 61 12.88 7.68 13.67
C SER A 61 11.51 8.25 13.35
N GLY A 62 10.71 7.52 12.57
CA GLY A 62 9.43 7.96 12.05
C GLY A 62 9.55 8.77 10.76
N ASP A 63 10.73 8.83 10.14
CA ASP A 63 10.94 9.58 8.92
C ASP A 63 10.45 8.76 7.71
N PRO A 64 9.73 9.38 6.77
CA PRO A 64 9.27 8.69 5.57
C PRO A 64 10.45 8.35 4.65
N VAL A 65 10.52 7.08 4.26
CA VAL A 65 11.59 6.49 3.45
C VAL A 65 11.16 6.35 1.98
N THR A 66 9.91 5.95 1.75
CA THR A 66 9.32 5.80 0.42
C THR A 66 7.79 5.75 0.51
N VAL A 67 7.13 6.00 -0.62
CA VAL A 67 5.70 5.74 -0.80
C VAL A 67 5.52 4.83 -2.02
N ALA A 68 4.60 3.89 -1.94
CA ALA A 68 4.19 3.05 -3.06
C ALA A 68 2.66 3.04 -3.16
N SER A 69 2.13 2.89 -4.37
CA SER A 69 0.68 2.89 -4.59
C SER A 69 0.26 1.89 -5.66
N LEU A 70 -0.92 1.31 -5.46
CA LEU A 70 -1.64 0.52 -6.44
C LEU A 70 -2.93 1.26 -6.82
N VAL A 71 -3.13 1.47 -8.12
CA VAL A 71 -4.33 2.09 -8.67
C VAL A 71 -5.03 1.09 -9.57
N PHE A 72 -6.31 0.86 -9.32
CA PHE A 72 -7.18 0.04 -10.15
C PHE A 72 -8.31 0.89 -10.72
N SER A 73 -8.61 0.69 -11.99
CA SER A 73 -9.72 1.33 -12.70
C SER A 73 -10.32 0.35 -13.71
N ASN A 74 -11.63 0.15 -13.61
CA ASN A 74 -12.46 -0.57 -14.55
C ASN A 74 -13.43 0.41 -15.21
N GLU A 75 -13.55 0.34 -16.54
CA GLU A 75 -14.38 1.25 -17.33
C GLU A 75 -15.15 0.43 -18.37
N TRP A 76 -16.47 0.62 -18.44
CA TRP A 76 -17.32 -0.01 -19.44
C TRP A 76 -17.28 0.79 -20.75
N LEU A 77 -16.78 0.19 -21.83
CA LEU A 77 -16.58 0.89 -23.12
C LEU A 77 -17.84 0.99 -23.99
N ASP A 78 -18.90 0.25 -23.64
CA ASP A 78 -20.18 0.22 -24.34
C ASP A 78 -21.10 1.40 -23.98
N VAL A 79 -20.82 2.12 -22.88
CA VAL A 79 -21.56 3.31 -22.43
C VAL A 79 -21.08 4.60 -23.14
N LEU A 80 -20.02 4.52 -23.95
CA LEU A 80 -19.47 5.65 -24.73
C LEU A 80 -20.07 5.78 -26.15
N ARG A 81 -21.14 5.03 -26.46
CA ARG A 81 -21.82 5.04 -27.77
C ARG A 81 -23.11 5.85 -27.78
#